data_AF-A0A838P9Y0-F1
#
_entry.id   AF-A0A838P9Y0-F1
#
_cell.length_a   1.000
_cell.length_b   1.000
_cell.length_c   1.000
_cell.angle_alpha   90.00
_cell.angle_beta   90.00
_cell.angle_gamma   90.00
#
_symmetry.space_group_name_H-M   'P 1'
#
loop_
_entity.id
_entity.type
_entity.pdbx_description
1 polymer ?
#
loop_
_entity_poly.entity_id
_entity_poly.type
_entity_poly.pdbx_seq_one_letter_code
_entity_poly.pdbx_strand_id
1 'polypeptide(L)'
;MTAELASPAVGARTGSSPLERAAVEQVRADIASFPASLVVSLLLWPETIAGWSRGEGVTPPLVHNALAGRKPFVRLRQRLAERLDVPAAVLADLIDTQPRVPRALRPPVPPGAPTSAWTWSPATGERLGRRDGTNPLEQKAVYRVALDVAALSASLVVQLLLHPTTLASWCRAEGLSSAITYALLAGTQRAPRVEATLARRLGVAEASLRELIDASCGPPGDRAIGPPPASAHAPSPGLVLEPGSARPRSRVRPAASPLQLRLDIGSS
;
A
#
# COMPACT_ATOMS: atom_id res chain seq x y z
N MET A 1 -6.94 19.86 -43.89
CA MET A 1 -7.52 18.63 -43.31
C MET A 1 -6.41 17.61 -43.18
N THR A 2 -5.70 17.62 -42.05
CA THR A 2 -4.69 16.61 -41.70
C THR A 2 -5.32 15.74 -40.63
N ALA A 3 -5.66 14.51 -41.01
CA ALA A 3 -6.11 13.48 -40.09
C ALA A 3 -4.91 13.09 -39.21
N GLU A 4 -4.93 13.54 -37.96
CA GLU A 4 -4.04 13.06 -36.92
C GLU A 4 -4.50 11.64 -36.57
N LEU A 5 -3.86 10.65 -37.21
CA LEU A 5 -3.99 9.25 -36.85
C LEU A 5 -3.49 9.08 -35.42
N ALA A 6 -4.42 9.07 -34.46
CA ALA A 6 -4.16 8.65 -33.11
C ALA A 6 -3.53 7.25 -33.16
N SER A 7 -2.24 7.15 -32.81
CA SER A 7 -1.60 5.87 -32.52
C SER A 7 -2.49 5.09 -31.55
N PRO A 8 -2.75 3.78 -31.79
CA PRO A 8 -3.47 2.98 -30.82
C PRO A 8 -2.72 3.05 -29.51
N ALA A 9 -3.38 3.55 -28.46
CA ALA A 9 -2.83 3.55 -27.12
C ALA A 9 -2.31 2.14 -26.83
N VAL A 10 -1.03 2.03 -26.48
CA VAL A 10 -0.43 0.80 -25.93
C VAL A 10 -1.43 0.22 -24.92
N GLY A 11 -1.85 -1.02 -25.17
CA GLY A 11 -3.13 -1.59 -24.75
C GLY A 11 -3.61 -1.13 -23.37
N ALA A 12 -4.63 -0.26 -23.36
CA ALA A 12 -5.22 0.21 -22.12
C ALA A 12 -5.78 -0.99 -21.33
N ARG A 13 -5.41 -1.10 -20.05
CA ARG A 13 -5.95 -2.13 -19.16
C ARG A 13 -7.46 -1.93 -19.02
N THR A 14 -8.21 -3.01 -19.14
CA THR A 14 -9.68 -3.00 -19.07
C THR A 14 -10.22 -3.53 -17.75
N GLY A 15 -9.35 -4.05 -16.87
CA GLY A 15 -9.76 -4.69 -15.62
C GLY A 15 -10.27 -6.12 -15.78
N SER A 16 -10.22 -6.66 -17.01
CA SER A 16 -10.75 -7.99 -17.35
C SER A 16 -9.66 -9.06 -17.45
N SER A 17 -8.37 -8.69 -17.37
CA SER A 17 -7.29 -9.66 -17.48
C SER A 17 -7.37 -10.69 -16.33
N PRO A 18 -6.86 -11.92 -16.54
CA PRO A 18 -6.89 -12.96 -15.51
C PRO A 18 -6.24 -12.52 -14.19
N LEU A 19 -5.14 -11.75 -14.27
CA LEU A 19 -4.43 -11.23 -13.10
C LEU A 19 -5.25 -10.18 -12.34
N GLU A 20 -5.93 -9.29 -13.05
CA GLU A 20 -6.80 -8.27 -12.44
C GLU A 20 -8.01 -8.89 -11.76
N ARG A 21 -8.69 -9.83 -12.43
CA ARG A 21 -9.83 -10.55 -11.85
C ARG A 21 -9.41 -11.34 -10.61
N ALA A 22 -8.29 -12.06 -10.69
CA ALA A 22 -7.74 -12.78 -9.55
C ALA A 22 -7.38 -11.82 -8.39
N ALA A 23 -6.86 -10.62 -8.68
CA ALA A 23 -6.53 -9.65 -7.64
C ALA A 23 -7.80 -9.12 -6.94
N VAL A 24 -8.86 -8.81 -7.69
CA VAL A 24 -10.16 -8.41 -7.14
C VAL A 24 -10.75 -9.52 -6.28
N GLU A 25 -10.73 -10.77 -6.75
CA GLU A 25 -11.21 -11.94 -6.02
C GLU A 25 -10.41 -12.18 -4.74
N GLN A 26 -9.09 -12.07 -4.80
CA GLN A 26 -8.20 -12.18 -3.64
C GLN A 26 -8.51 -11.11 -2.59
N VAL A 27 -8.74 -9.86 -3.01
CA VAL A 27 -9.13 -8.77 -2.11
C VAL A 27 -10.50 -9.06 -1.47
N ARG A 28 -11.51 -9.42 -2.27
CA ARG A 28 -12.85 -9.79 -1.76
C ARG A 28 -12.77 -10.94 -0.76
N ALA A 29 -11.91 -11.91 -1.01
CA ALA A 29 -11.75 -13.09 -0.20
C ALA A 29 -11.05 -12.80 1.14
N ASP A 30 -10.02 -11.97 1.13
CA ASP A 30 -9.04 -11.86 2.23
C ASP A 30 -8.88 -10.44 2.81
N ILE A 31 -9.70 -9.45 2.45
CA ILE A 31 -9.58 -8.06 2.95
C ILE A 31 -9.47 -7.97 4.49
N ALA A 32 -10.22 -8.82 5.20
CA ALA A 32 -10.20 -8.91 6.67
C ALA A 32 -8.84 -9.33 7.26
N SER A 33 -7.98 -9.95 6.44
CA SER A 33 -6.63 -10.38 6.79
C SER A 33 -5.55 -9.38 6.38
N PHE A 34 -5.91 -8.35 5.62
CA PHE A 34 -4.93 -7.37 5.14
C PHE A 34 -4.52 -6.44 6.28
N PRO A 35 -3.23 -6.07 6.40
CA PRO A 35 -2.83 -5.05 7.37
C PRO A 35 -3.50 -3.71 7.05
N ALA A 36 -3.78 -2.90 8.08
CA ALA A 36 -4.43 -1.59 7.90
C ALA A 36 -3.67 -0.68 6.93
N SER A 37 -2.34 -0.76 6.91
CA SER A 37 -1.50 -0.03 5.95
C SER A 37 -1.79 -0.38 4.49
N LEU A 38 -2.09 -1.64 4.18
CA LEU A 38 -2.45 -2.05 2.82
C LEU A 38 -3.85 -1.57 2.48
N VAL A 39 -4.84 -1.72 3.37
CA VAL A 39 -6.21 -1.21 3.17
C VAL A 39 -6.19 0.30 2.90
N VAL A 40 -5.47 1.07 3.72
CA VAL A 40 -5.31 2.52 3.53
C VAL A 40 -4.59 2.86 2.23
N SER A 41 -3.57 2.08 1.83
CA SER A 41 -2.87 2.31 0.56
C SER A 41 -3.80 2.14 -0.64
N LEU A 42 -4.74 1.19 -0.59
CA LEU A 42 -5.75 1.00 -1.64
C LEU A 42 -6.73 2.18 -1.70
N LEU A 43 -7.08 2.76 -0.56
CA LEU A 43 -8.02 3.87 -0.48
C LEU A 43 -7.43 5.23 -0.87
N LEU A 44 -6.13 5.42 -0.65
CA LEU A 44 -5.44 6.66 -1.02
C LEU A 44 -5.11 6.75 -2.52
N TRP A 45 -5.12 5.63 -3.24
CA TRP A 45 -4.80 5.61 -4.68
C TRP A 45 -5.61 6.65 -5.47
N PRO A 46 -4.97 7.46 -6.36
CA PRO A 46 -3.60 7.34 -6.87
C PRO A 46 -2.49 7.94 -6.00
N GLU A 47 -2.85 8.61 -4.90
CA GLU A 47 -1.88 9.11 -3.93
C GLU A 47 -1.27 7.94 -3.13
N THR A 48 0.00 8.06 -2.73
CA THR A 48 0.65 7.07 -1.87
C THR A 48 0.68 7.56 -0.42
N ILE A 49 0.81 6.66 0.56
CA ILE A 49 1.04 7.04 1.96
C ILE A 49 2.20 8.03 2.08
N ALA A 50 3.27 7.83 1.32
CA ALA A 50 4.43 8.72 1.32
C ALA A 50 4.17 10.07 0.62
N GLY A 51 3.23 10.13 -0.32
CA GLY A 51 2.75 11.38 -0.91
C GLY A 51 1.95 12.19 0.10
N TRP A 52 0.92 11.56 0.66
CA TRP A 52 0.06 12.17 1.67
C TRP A 52 0.84 12.62 2.91
N SER A 53 1.76 11.77 3.42
CA SER A 53 2.54 12.11 4.61
C SER A 53 3.39 13.37 4.42
N ARG A 54 3.94 13.58 3.21
CA ARG A 54 4.71 14.79 2.88
C ARG A 54 3.82 16.03 2.90
N GLY A 55 2.60 15.94 2.37
CA GLY A 55 1.61 17.03 2.45
C GLY A 55 1.26 17.41 3.90
N GLU A 56 1.21 16.41 4.78
CA GLU A 56 0.95 16.60 6.22
C GLU A 56 2.16 17.02 7.06
N GLY A 57 3.36 17.11 6.46
CA GLY A 57 4.61 17.42 7.16
C GLY A 57 5.10 16.28 8.07
N VAL A 58 4.72 15.03 7.78
CA VAL A 58 5.03 13.83 8.60
C VAL A 58 5.85 12.83 7.79
N THR A 59 6.75 12.10 8.46
CA THR A 59 7.57 11.08 7.79
C THR A 59 6.75 9.81 7.52
N PRO A 60 6.95 9.13 6.37
CA PRO A 60 6.21 7.89 6.06
C PRO A 60 6.33 6.78 7.13
N PRO A 61 7.51 6.56 7.76
CA PRO A 61 7.61 5.58 8.85
C PRO A 61 6.68 5.87 10.04
N LEU A 62 6.39 7.15 10.32
CA LEU A 62 5.49 7.53 11.40
C LEU A 62 4.05 7.13 11.07
N VAL A 63 3.61 7.34 9.83
CA VAL A 63 2.30 6.88 9.35
C VAL A 63 2.19 5.36 9.40
N HIS A 64 3.21 4.63 8.94
CA HIS A 64 3.23 3.17 9.03
C HIS A 64 3.18 2.67 10.48
N ASN A 65 3.88 3.33 11.42
CA ASN A 65 3.80 2.98 12.83
C ASN A 65 2.41 3.25 13.43
N ALA A 66 1.73 4.31 12.99
CA ALA A 66 0.35 4.60 13.39
C ALA A 66 -0.63 3.54 12.91
N LEU A 67 -0.51 3.13 11.65
CA LEU A 67 -1.32 2.08 11.03
C LEU A 67 -0.99 0.68 11.53
N ALA A 68 0.20 0.48 12.09
CA ALA A 68 0.61 -0.78 12.72
C ALA A 68 0.18 -0.89 14.19
N GLY A 69 -0.56 0.09 14.74
CA GLY A 69 -1.00 0.05 16.13
C GLY A 69 0.11 0.23 17.17
N ARG A 70 1.37 0.49 16.76
CA ARG A 70 2.52 0.55 17.68
C ARG A 70 2.48 1.74 18.64
N LYS A 71 1.88 2.84 18.18
CA LYS A 71 1.64 4.07 18.96
C LYS A 71 0.30 4.67 18.52
N PRO A 72 -0.43 5.34 19.43
CA PRO A 72 -1.79 5.79 19.16
C PRO A 72 -1.84 6.92 18.11
N PHE A 73 -0.86 7.83 18.10
CA PHE A 73 -0.77 8.97 17.17
C PHE A 73 -2.13 9.61 16.82
N VAL A 74 -2.92 9.95 17.86
CA VAL A 74 -4.35 10.31 17.74
C VAL A 74 -4.61 11.39 16.68
N ARG A 75 -3.84 12.48 16.71
CA ARG A 75 -3.99 13.57 15.72
C ARG A 75 -3.72 13.12 14.29
N LEU A 76 -2.74 12.25 14.08
CA LEU A 76 -2.42 11.73 12.75
C LEU A 76 -3.51 10.78 12.25
N ARG A 77 -4.03 9.90 13.12
CA ARG A 77 -5.15 9.02 12.79
C ARG A 77 -6.40 9.84 12.47
N GLN A 78 -6.67 10.90 13.21
CA GLN A 78 -7.79 11.82 12.95
C GLN A 78 -7.69 12.45 11.55
N ARG A 79 -6.54 13.04 11.20
CA ARG A 79 -6.33 13.62 9.86
C ARG A 79 -6.42 12.60 8.75
N LEU A 80 -5.93 11.37 8.99
CA LEU A 80 -6.07 10.29 8.02
C LEU A 80 -7.54 9.86 7.85
N ALA A 81 -8.31 9.80 8.93
CA ALA A 81 -9.74 9.50 8.87
C ALA A 81 -10.51 10.57 8.09
N GLU A 82 -10.21 11.85 8.32
CA GLU A 82 -10.73 12.98 7.55
C GLU A 82 -10.39 12.86 6.06
N ARG A 83 -9.13 12.56 5.73
CA ARG A 83 -8.67 12.35 4.34
C ARG A 83 -9.39 11.19 3.64
N LEU A 84 -9.74 10.16 4.39
CA LEU A 84 -10.45 8.97 3.90
C LEU A 84 -11.98 9.12 3.92
N ASP A 85 -12.47 10.26 4.44
CA ASP A 85 -13.89 10.57 4.62
C ASP A 85 -14.61 9.49 5.45
N VAL A 86 -14.08 9.20 6.64
CA VAL A 86 -14.67 8.27 7.60
C VAL A 86 -14.56 8.79 9.03
N PRO A 87 -15.45 8.35 9.95
CA PRO A 87 -15.26 8.61 11.38
C PRO A 87 -13.95 8.01 11.90
N ALA A 88 -13.26 8.72 12.80
CA ALA A 88 -12.01 8.25 13.37
C ALA A 88 -12.13 6.92 14.13
N ALA A 89 -13.30 6.64 14.70
CA ALA A 89 -13.61 5.35 15.33
C ALA A 89 -13.53 4.18 14.34
N VAL A 90 -13.93 4.37 13.08
CA VAL A 90 -13.85 3.34 12.03
C VAL A 90 -12.40 3.01 11.66
N LEU A 91 -11.56 4.05 11.57
CA LEU A 91 -10.13 3.87 11.34
C LEU A 91 -9.43 3.25 12.55
N ALA A 92 -9.80 3.66 13.77
CA ALA A 92 -9.29 3.06 14.99
C ALA A 92 -9.64 1.57 15.07
N ASP A 93 -10.90 1.20 14.81
CA ASP A 93 -11.34 -0.19 14.75
C ASP A 93 -10.55 -1.02 13.72
N LEU A 94 -10.26 -0.47 12.53
CA LEU A 94 -9.44 -1.14 11.53
C LEU A 94 -7.99 -1.41 12.02
N ILE A 95 -7.41 -0.46 12.75
CA ILE A 95 -6.00 -0.51 13.19
C ILE A 95 -5.85 -1.37 14.44
N ASP A 96 -6.74 -1.18 15.41
CA ASP A 96 -6.61 -1.74 16.74
C ASP A 96 -7.20 -3.17 16.81
N THR A 97 -8.06 -3.55 15.85
CA THR A 97 -8.55 -4.93 15.72
C THR A 97 -7.56 -5.81 14.93
N GLN A 98 -7.21 -6.95 15.53
CA GLN A 98 -6.29 -7.92 14.94
C GLN A 98 -6.79 -8.42 13.56
N PRO A 99 -5.95 -8.38 12.50
CA PRO A 99 -6.27 -8.97 11.21
C PRO A 99 -6.57 -10.46 11.33
N ARG A 100 -7.56 -10.93 10.56
CA ARG A 100 -7.89 -12.35 10.46
C ARG A 100 -6.73 -13.12 9.84
N VAL A 101 -6.57 -14.39 10.20
CA VAL A 101 -5.61 -15.27 9.51
C VAL A 101 -5.98 -15.37 8.01
N PRO A 102 -5.05 -15.08 7.08
CA PRO A 102 -5.26 -15.21 5.63
C PRO A 102 -5.71 -16.61 5.23
N ARG A 103 -6.60 -16.77 4.24
CA ARG A 103 -7.11 -18.10 3.82
C ARG A 103 -6.00 -19.08 3.47
N ALA A 104 -4.96 -18.63 2.77
CA ALA A 104 -3.83 -19.46 2.36
C ALA A 104 -3.03 -20.08 3.52
N LEU A 105 -3.16 -19.53 4.74
CA LEU A 105 -2.50 -20.03 5.96
C LEU A 105 -3.47 -20.76 6.90
N ARG A 106 -4.76 -20.86 6.54
CA ARG A 106 -5.73 -21.56 7.38
C ARG A 106 -5.56 -23.07 7.18
N PRO A 107 -5.59 -23.86 8.27
CA PRO A 107 -5.60 -25.30 8.14
C PRO A 107 -6.86 -25.74 7.37
N PRO A 108 -6.77 -26.81 6.55
CA PRO A 108 -7.94 -27.38 5.90
C PRO A 108 -8.97 -27.79 6.96
N VAL A 109 -10.22 -27.39 6.76
CA VAL A 109 -11.32 -27.79 7.66
C VAL A 109 -11.48 -29.31 7.51
N PRO A 110 -11.40 -30.10 8.61
CA PRO A 110 -11.59 -31.53 8.50
C PRO A 110 -13.00 -31.85 7.99
N PRO A 111 -13.15 -32.84 7.08
CA PRO A 111 -14.48 -33.25 6.62
C PRO A 111 -15.29 -33.77 7.80
N GLY A 112 -16.44 -33.15 8.08
CA GLY A 112 -17.30 -33.49 9.21
C GLY A 112 -17.23 -32.54 10.41
N ALA A 113 -16.45 -31.45 10.33
CA ALA A 113 -16.65 -30.35 11.27
C ALA A 113 -18.13 -29.91 11.20
N PRO A 114 -18.86 -29.83 12.33
CA PRO A 114 -20.22 -29.37 12.29
C PRO A 114 -20.22 -27.99 11.64
N THR A 115 -20.91 -27.88 10.50
CA THR A 115 -21.41 -26.59 10.03
C THR A 115 -22.29 -26.09 11.16
N SER A 116 -21.72 -25.33 12.09
CA SER A 116 -22.54 -24.68 13.10
C SER A 116 -23.51 -23.84 12.30
N ALA A 117 -24.78 -24.22 12.41
CA ALA A 117 -25.87 -23.51 11.77
C ALA A 117 -25.75 -22.08 12.25
N TRP A 118 -25.32 -21.21 11.33
CA TRP A 118 -25.24 -19.79 11.57
C TRP A 118 -26.68 -19.30 11.70
N THR A 119 -27.20 -19.31 12.93
CA THR A 119 -28.47 -18.67 13.24
C THR A 119 -28.22 -17.17 13.21
N TRP A 120 -28.85 -16.50 12.24
CA TRP A 120 -29.00 -15.06 12.23
C TRP A 120 -29.49 -14.61 13.60
N SER A 121 -28.66 -13.88 14.33
CA SER A 121 -29.04 -13.23 15.58
C SER A 121 -28.91 -11.73 15.36
N PRO A 122 -29.96 -10.93 15.60
CA PRO A 122 -29.89 -9.49 15.42
C PRO A 122 -29.11 -8.92 16.61
N ALA A 123 -27.80 -8.86 16.49
CA ALA A 123 -26.94 -8.38 17.57
C ALA A 123 -26.89 -6.85 17.57
N THR A 124 -27.71 -6.29 18.44
CA THR A 124 -27.46 -5.07 19.20
C THR A 124 -26.02 -5.08 19.76
N GLY A 125 -25.22 -4.06 19.47
CA GLY A 125 -24.14 -3.56 20.34
C GLY A 125 -22.78 -4.29 20.45
N GLU A 126 -22.63 -5.57 20.08
CA GLU A 126 -21.45 -6.37 20.48
C GLU A 126 -20.55 -6.91 19.33
N ARG A 127 -20.38 -6.15 18.24
CA ARG A 127 -19.49 -6.53 17.12
C ARG A 127 -18.08 -5.90 17.18
N LEU A 128 -17.68 -5.36 18.32
CA LEU A 128 -16.37 -4.74 18.48
C LEU A 128 -15.31 -5.82 18.69
N GLY A 129 -14.32 -5.90 17.79
CA GLY A 129 -13.10 -6.69 18.01
C GLY A 129 -12.86 -7.87 17.07
N ARG A 130 -13.56 -7.99 15.94
CA ARG A 130 -13.20 -8.99 14.91
C ARG A 130 -13.22 -8.43 13.50
N ARG A 131 -12.08 -8.50 12.80
CA ARG A 131 -12.02 -8.24 11.37
C ARG A 131 -12.66 -9.39 10.61
N ASP A 132 -13.85 -9.16 10.08
CA ASP A 132 -14.63 -10.10 9.28
C ASP A 132 -14.90 -9.60 7.86
N GLY A 133 -14.42 -8.39 7.53
CA GLY A 133 -14.65 -7.74 6.25
C GLY A 133 -15.75 -6.67 6.32
N THR A 134 -16.48 -6.54 7.42
CA THR A 134 -17.60 -5.59 7.53
C THR A 134 -17.20 -4.16 7.87
N ASN A 135 -15.93 -3.91 8.20
CA ASN A 135 -15.46 -2.55 8.46
C ASN A 135 -15.67 -1.68 7.21
N PRO A 136 -16.25 -0.47 7.32
CA PRO A 136 -16.53 0.39 6.16
C PRO A 136 -15.32 0.67 5.28
N LEU A 137 -14.11 0.77 5.85
CA LEU A 137 -12.88 0.97 5.08
C LEU A 137 -12.50 -0.28 4.28
N GLU A 138 -12.74 -1.48 4.80
CA GLU A 138 -12.53 -2.75 4.09
C GLU A 138 -13.47 -2.85 2.89
N GLN A 139 -14.76 -2.58 3.09
CA GLN A 139 -15.76 -2.58 2.03
C GLN A 139 -15.46 -1.52 0.96
N LYS A 140 -15.10 -0.31 1.38
CA LYS A 140 -14.70 0.78 0.47
C LYS A 140 -13.46 0.38 -0.33
N ALA A 141 -12.49 -0.30 0.29
CA ALA A 141 -11.28 -0.77 -0.40
C ALA A 141 -11.60 -1.87 -1.43
N VAL A 142 -12.44 -2.84 -1.07
CA VAL A 142 -12.92 -3.88 -2.00
C VAL A 142 -13.63 -3.25 -3.19
N TYR A 143 -14.53 -2.31 -2.95
CA TYR A 143 -15.27 -1.60 -3.98
C TYR A 143 -14.33 -0.80 -4.90
N ARG A 144 -13.41 -0.02 -4.32
CA ARG A 144 -12.41 0.77 -5.05
C ARG A 144 -11.54 -0.11 -5.95
N VAL A 145 -11.03 -1.22 -5.42
CA VAL A 145 -10.24 -2.17 -6.22
C VAL A 145 -11.08 -2.75 -7.35
N ALA A 146 -12.32 -3.15 -7.11
CA ALA A 146 -13.18 -3.70 -8.16
C ALA A 146 -13.45 -2.68 -9.30
N LEU A 147 -13.54 -1.39 -8.99
CA LEU A 147 -13.72 -0.33 -9.99
C LEU A 147 -12.41 0.02 -10.71
N ASP A 148 -11.33 0.16 -9.96
CA ASP A 148 -10.09 0.81 -10.43
C ASP A 148 -8.95 -0.16 -10.68
N VAL A 149 -9.17 -1.48 -10.64
CA VAL A 149 -8.10 -2.49 -10.79
C VAL A 149 -7.26 -2.27 -12.04
N ALA A 150 -7.89 -1.84 -13.13
CA ALA A 150 -7.25 -1.50 -14.39
C ALA A 150 -6.22 -0.36 -14.27
N ALA A 151 -6.53 0.62 -13.42
CA ALA A 151 -5.70 1.81 -13.19
C ALA A 151 -4.63 1.60 -12.12
N LEU A 152 -4.72 0.55 -11.29
CA LEU A 152 -3.70 0.24 -10.28
C LEU A 152 -2.36 -0.09 -10.95
N SER A 153 -1.25 0.26 -10.32
CA SER A 153 0.07 -0.16 -10.82
C SER A 153 0.20 -1.69 -10.84
N ALA A 154 0.97 -2.24 -11.79
CA ALA A 154 1.29 -3.67 -11.81
C ALA A 154 1.90 -4.15 -10.48
N SER A 155 2.73 -3.31 -9.84
CA SER A 155 3.29 -3.61 -8.51
C SER A 155 2.23 -3.82 -7.43
N LEU A 156 1.15 -3.03 -7.45
CA LEU A 156 0.07 -3.14 -6.47
C LEU A 156 -0.79 -4.37 -6.76
N VAL A 157 -1.13 -4.62 -8.03
CA VAL A 157 -1.86 -5.84 -8.45
C VAL A 157 -1.10 -7.10 -8.03
N VAL A 158 0.21 -7.17 -8.30
CA VAL A 158 1.04 -8.30 -7.89
C VAL A 158 1.12 -8.41 -6.36
N GLN A 159 1.25 -7.29 -5.65
CA GLN A 159 1.26 -7.30 -4.18
C GLN A 159 -0.05 -7.83 -3.59
N LEU A 160 -1.19 -7.58 -4.23
CA LEU A 160 -2.48 -8.16 -3.82
C LEU A 160 -2.51 -9.67 -4.02
N LEU A 161 -2.03 -10.15 -5.17
CA LEU A 161 -1.99 -11.59 -5.49
C LEU A 161 -1.01 -12.39 -4.63
N LEU A 162 0.07 -11.76 -4.19
CA LEU A 162 1.06 -12.42 -3.32
C LEU A 162 0.63 -12.51 -1.86
N HIS A 163 -0.46 -11.83 -1.44
CA HIS A 163 -0.90 -11.86 -0.05
C HIS A 163 -1.11 -13.32 0.43
N PRO A 164 -0.60 -13.70 1.62
CA PRO A 164 -0.05 -12.86 2.69
C PRO A 164 1.44 -12.56 2.62
N THR A 165 2.14 -13.04 1.59
CA THR A 165 3.55 -12.70 1.39
C THR A 165 3.70 -11.31 0.77
N THR A 166 4.62 -10.51 1.31
CA THR A 166 4.99 -9.24 0.67
C THR A 166 5.93 -9.49 -0.51
N LEU A 167 5.91 -8.62 -1.52
CA LEU A 167 6.83 -8.72 -2.66
C LEU A 167 8.29 -8.76 -2.18
N ALA A 168 8.63 -7.94 -1.18
CA ALA A 168 9.97 -7.92 -0.58
C ALA A 168 10.32 -9.22 0.15
N SER A 169 9.38 -9.84 0.86
CA SER A 169 9.61 -11.12 1.53
C SER A 169 9.78 -12.25 0.52
N TRP A 170 8.96 -12.25 -0.53
CA TRP A 170 9.07 -13.21 -1.63
C TRP A 170 10.41 -13.05 -2.37
N CYS A 171 10.81 -11.83 -2.72
CA CYS A 171 12.12 -11.57 -3.35
C CYS A 171 13.27 -12.13 -2.53
N ARG A 172 13.26 -11.94 -1.20
CA ARG A 172 14.30 -12.51 -0.32
C ARG A 172 14.31 -14.03 -0.33
N ALA A 173 13.13 -14.67 -0.32
CA ALA A 173 13.03 -16.13 -0.36
C ALA A 173 13.57 -16.71 -1.67
N GLU A 174 13.37 -16.01 -2.79
CA GLU A 174 13.86 -16.40 -4.12
C GLU A 174 15.30 -15.94 -4.42
N GLY A 175 15.96 -15.24 -3.49
CA GLY A 175 17.29 -14.66 -3.73
C GLY A 175 17.32 -13.56 -4.80
N LEU A 176 16.21 -12.85 -4.99
CA LEU A 176 16.05 -11.77 -5.97
C LEU A 176 16.18 -10.39 -5.31
N SER A 177 16.66 -9.41 -6.08
CA SER A 177 16.71 -8.02 -5.62
C SER A 177 15.32 -7.37 -5.69
N SER A 178 14.78 -6.96 -4.55
CA SER A 178 13.52 -6.21 -4.47
C SER A 178 13.52 -4.96 -5.36
N ALA A 179 14.65 -4.26 -5.46
CA ALA A 179 14.77 -3.05 -6.27
C ALA A 179 14.58 -3.36 -7.77
N ILE A 180 15.17 -4.45 -8.25
CA ILE A 180 15.02 -4.91 -9.65
C ILE A 180 13.57 -5.37 -9.88
N THR A 181 12.96 -6.07 -8.93
CA THR A 181 11.55 -6.49 -9.06
C THR A 181 10.59 -5.30 -9.11
N TYR A 182 10.79 -4.28 -8.27
CA TYR A 182 9.97 -3.06 -8.34
C TYR A 182 10.22 -2.28 -9.63
N ALA A 183 11.45 -2.21 -10.12
CA ALA A 183 11.77 -1.59 -11.41
C ALA A 183 11.11 -2.35 -12.59
N LEU A 184 11.11 -3.68 -12.55
CA LEU A 184 10.37 -4.51 -13.49
C LEU A 184 8.88 -4.21 -13.48
N LEU A 185 8.26 -4.18 -12.31
CA LEU A 185 6.82 -3.93 -12.16
C LEU A 185 6.43 -2.47 -12.43
N ALA A 186 7.38 -1.54 -12.32
CA ALA A 186 7.22 -0.18 -12.81
C ALA A 186 7.44 -0.07 -14.33
N GLY A 187 7.93 -1.14 -14.97
CA GLY A 187 8.25 -1.21 -16.38
C GLY A 187 9.47 -0.39 -16.80
N THR A 188 10.31 0.00 -15.83
CA THR A 188 11.55 0.76 -16.10
C THR A 188 12.73 -0.12 -16.45
N GLN A 189 12.68 -1.41 -16.13
CA GLN A 189 13.73 -2.37 -16.41
C GLN A 189 13.15 -3.72 -16.82
N ARG A 190 13.78 -4.42 -17.77
CA ARG A 190 13.47 -5.82 -18.05
C ARG A 190 14.39 -6.74 -17.26
N ALA A 191 13.81 -7.79 -16.70
CA ALA A 191 14.53 -8.80 -15.93
C ALA A 191 13.87 -10.18 -16.20
N PRO A 192 14.23 -10.86 -17.32
CA PRO A 192 13.55 -12.09 -17.74
C PRO A 192 13.50 -13.17 -16.67
N ARG A 193 14.58 -13.32 -15.89
CA ARG A 193 14.62 -14.24 -14.76
C ARG A 193 13.58 -13.91 -13.69
N VAL A 194 13.45 -12.63 -13.32
CA VAL A 194 12.48 -12.19 -12.31
C VAL A 194 11.06 -12.37 -12.83
N GLU A 195 10.83 -12.03 -14.11
CA GLU A 195 9.54 -12.18 -14.79
C GLU A 195 9.08 -13.65 -14.85
N ALA A 196 9.94 -14.56 -15.29
CA ALA A 196 9.64 -15.98 -15.34
C ALA A 196 9.37 -16.59 -13.95
N THR A 197 10.17 -16.23 -12.94
CA THR A 197 9.95 -16.70 -11.56
C THR A 197 8.64 -16.14 -10.99
N LEU A 198 8.33 -14.86 -11.26
CA LEU A 198 7.10 -14.24 -10.79
C LEU A 198 5.85 -14.83 -11.48
N ALA A 199 5.89 -15.04 -12.80
CA ALA A 199 4.80 -15.66 -13.54
C ALA A 199 4.50 -17.07 -13.02
N ARG A 200 5.55 -17.87 -12.77
CA ARG A 200 5.42 -19.20 -12.16
C ARG A 200 4.81 -19.14 -10.76
N ARG A 201 5.26 -18.20 -9.93
CA ARG A 201 4.73 -18.01 -8.57
C ARG A 201 3.23 -17.67 -8.58
N LEU A 202 2.81 -16.86 -9.54
CA LEU A 202 1.42 -16.43 -9.73
C LEU A 202 0.57 -17.46 -10.49
N GLY A 203 1.18 -18.51 -11.05
CA GLY A 203 0.48 -19.54 -11.83
C GLY A 203 -0.08 -19.02 -13.16
N VAL A 204 0.55 -18.02 -13.77
CA VAL A 204 0.11 -17.40 -15.03
C VAL A 204 1.16 -17.54 -16.13
N ALA A 205 0.73 -17.35 -17.38
CA ALA A 205 1.65 -17.25 -18.50
C ALA A 205 2.52 -15.98 -18.38
N GLU A 206 3.79 -16.06 -18.77
CA GLU A 206 4.70 -14.90 -18.78
C GLU A 206 4.15 -13.76 -19.65
N ALA A 207 3.50 -14.09 -20.77
CA ALA A 207 2.86 -13.11 -21.63
C ALA A 207 1.81 -12.26 -20.89
N SER A 208 0.97 -12.87 -20.04
CA SER A 208 -0.04 -12.14 -19.26
C SER A 208 0.57 -11.22 -18.21
N LEU A 209 1.69 -11.63 -17.59
CA LEU A 209 2.44 -10.76 -16.67
C LEU A 209 3.09 -9.60 -17.43
N ARG A 210 3.62 -9.86 -18.63
CA ARG A 210 4.21 -8.83 -19.49
C ARG A 210 3.18 -7.81 -19.94
N GLU A 211 2.01 -8.24 -20.39
CA GLU A 211 0.89 -7.36 -20.72
C GLU A 211 0.52 -6.44 -19.55
N LEU A 212 0.45 -6.98 -18.33
CA LEU A 212 0.18 -6.18 -17.12
C LEU A 212 1.24 -5.10 -16.89
N ILE A 213 2.52 -5.44 -17.07
CA ILE A 213 3.66 -4.53 -16.88
C ILE A 213 3.66 -3.46 -17.98
N ASP A 214 3.53 -3.87 -19.23
CA ASP A 214 3.63 -3.01 -20.42
C ASP A 214 2.50 -2.01 -20.47
N ALA A 215 1.29 -2.44 -20.10
CA ALA A 215 0.14 -1.55 -20.01
C ALA A 215 0.21 -0.60 -18.80
N SER A 216 1.12 -0.85 -17.84
CA SER A 216 1.45 0.09 -16.76
C SER A 216 2.49 1.14 -17.18
N CYS A 217 3.17 0.94 -18.33
CA CYS A 217 4.09 1.90 -18.97
C CYS A 217 3.35 2.93 -19.83
N GLY A 218 2.59 3.83 -19.20
CA GLY A 218 2.13 5.05 -19.89
C GLY A 218 3.24 6.12 -19.92
N PRO A 219 3.31 7.00 -20.93
CA PRO A 219 4.28 8.08 -20.95
C PRO A 219 4.12 8.98 -19.71
N PRO A 220 5.23 9.50 -19.15
CA PRO A 220 5.19 10.38 -17.99
C PRO A 220 4.68 11.76 -18.42
N GLY A 221 3.35 11.91 -18.54
CA GLY A 221 2.74 13.18 -18.93
C GLY A 221 1.29 13.36 -18.47
N ASP A 222 0.50 12.28 -18.43
CA ASP A 222 -0.96 12.39 -18.23
C ASP A 222 -1.47 11.94 -16.85
N ARG A 223 -0.57 11.65 -15.89
CA ARG A 223 -0.99 11.60 -14.49
C ARG A 223 -1.10 13.04 -14.00
N ALA A 224 -2.22 13.68 -14.36
CA ALA A 224 -2.59 15.01 -13.90
C ALA A 224 -2.52 15.06 -12.36
N ILE A 225 -1.38 15.54 -11.87
CA ILE A 225 -1.36 16.35 -10.66
C ILE A 225 -2.11 17.60 -11.09
N GLY A 226 -3.43 17.59 -10.94
CA GLY A 226 -4.22 18.80 -11.10
C GLY A 226 -3.59 19.90 -10.25
N PRO A 227 -3.56 21.15 -10.74
CA PRO A 227 -3.07 22.25 -9.92
C PRO A 227 -3.84 22.25 -8.59
N PRO A 228 -3.17 22.54 -7.45
CA PRO A 228 -3.82 22.53 -6.16
C PRO A 228 -5.07 23.41 -6.22
N PRO A 229 -6.20 23.01 -5.60
CA PRO A 229 -7.36 23.88 -5.54
C PRO A 229 -6.93 25.21 -4.92
N ALA A 230 -7.17 26.28 -5.66
CA ALA A 230 -6.99 27.64 -5.18
C ALA A 230 -7.97 27.87 -4.02
N SER A 231 -7.54 27.58 -2.80
CA SER A 231 -8.25 28.00 -1.61
C SER A 231 -8.11 29.52 -1.50
N ALA A 232 -9.18 30.19 -1.91
CA ALA A 232 -9.46 31.55 -1.53
C ALA A 232 -9.56 31.65 0.00
N HIS A 233 -8.56 32.21 0.65
CA HIS A 233 -8.74 32.87 1.94
C HIS A 233 -7.79 34.06 2.11
N ALA A 234 -8.40 35.08 2.71
CA ALA A 234 -8.04 36.49 2.83
C ALA A 234 -6.69 36.78 3.54
N PRO A 235 -6.16 38.02 3.42
CA PRO A 235 -4.83 38.39 3.88
C PRO A 235 -4.69 38.39 5.40
N SER A 236 -3.64 37.73 5.92
CA SER A 236 -3.21 37.91 7.30
C SER A 236 -2.48 39.25 7.48
N PRO A 237 -2.80 40.04 8.52
CA PRO A 237 -2.14 41.31 8.80
C PRO A 237 -0.72 41.09 9.31
N GLY A 238 0.14 42.04 8.95
CA GLY A 238 1.59 41.96 9.06
C GLY A 238 2.16 41.74 10.46
N LEU A 239 3.27 41.01 10.49
CA LEU A 239 4.26 41.12 11.54
C LEU A 239 5.56 41.63 10.94
N VAL A 240 6.00 42.72 11.57
CA VAL A 240 7.13 43.58 11.26
C VAL A 240 8.44 42.79 11.25
N LEU A 241 9.22 42.98 10.19
CA LEU A 241 10.63 42.60 10.08
C LEU A 241 11.48 43.62 10.86
N GLU A 242 12.11 43.18 11.94
CA GLU A 242 13.27 43.88 12.54
C GLU A 242 14.55 43.14 12.13
N PRO A 243 15.55 43.82 11.54
CA PRO A 243 16.80 43.19 11.12
C PRO A 243 17.90 43.32 12.17
N GLY A 244 18.64 42.23 12.36
CA GLY A 244 20.04 42.29 12.78
C GLY A 244 20.32 41.85 14.21
N SER A 245 21.03 40.74 14.37
CA SER A 245 22.34 40.80 15.04
C SER A 245 23.19 39.58 14.76
N ALA A 246 24.50 39.83 14.82
CA ALA A 246 25.64 39.07 14.37
C ALA A 246 25.79 37.62 14.87
N ARG A 247 26.45 36.81 14.02
CA ARG A 247 27.20 35.59 14.41
C ARG A 247 28.30 35.93 15.43
N PRO A 248 28.78 34.92 16.17
CA PRO A 248 30.14 34.49 15.85
C PRO A 248 30.32 32.96 15.72
N ARG A 249 31.34 32.63 14.92
CA ARG A 249 31.86 31.29 14.64
C ARG A 249 32.58 30.73 15.87
N SER A 250 32.44 29.42 16.12
CA SER A 250 33.50 28.64 16.78
C SER A 250 33.71 27.34 16.00
N ARG A 251 34.98 27.08 15.66
CA ARG A 251 35.52 25.91 14.93
C ARG A 251 35.94 24.81 15.92
N VAL A 252 36.36 23.67 15.34
CA VAL A 252 37.29 22.62 15.85
C VAL A 252 36.54 21.39 16.40
N ARG A 253 36.80 20.13 16.03
CA ARG A 253 37.56 19.39 14.98
C ARG A 253 37.02 17.93 14.98
N PRO A 254 37.38 17.06 14.02
CA PRO A 254 36.83 15.71 13.84
C PRO A 254 37.67 14.57 14.47
N ALA A 255 37.07 13.38 14.42
CA ALA A 255 37.62 12.00 14.47
C ALA A 255 37.54 11.25 15.82
N ALA A 256 36.84 10.11 15.80
CA ALA A 256 37.40 8.77 16.10
C ALA A 256 36.31 7.67 16.01
N SER A 257 36.52 6.69 15.13
CA SER A 257 35.99 5.32 15.31
C SER A 257 36.89 4.57 16.30
N PRO A 258 36.32 3.69 17.14
CA PRO A 258 36.87 2.33 17.30
C PRO A 258 35.75 1.26 17.32
N LEU A 259 35.87 0.19 16.53
CA LEU A 259 36.31 -1.16 16.93
C LEU A 259 35.31 -1.87 17.89
N GLN A 260 34.61 -2.86 17.34
CA GLN A 260 34.84 -4.30 17.60
C GLN A 260 34.44 -4.75 19.01
N LEU A 261 33.29 -5.42 19.11
CA LEU A 261 33.08 -6.45 20.12
C LEU A 261 32.71 -7.75 19.42
N ARG A 262 33.77 -8.54 19.25
CA ARG A 262 33.78 -9.97 18.95
C ARG A 262 33.22 -10.68 20.19
N LEU A 263 32.20 -11.52 20.03
CA LEU A 263 31.79 -12.48 21.06
C LEU A 263 31.98 -13.87 20.49
N ASP A 264 33.12 -14.46 20.83
CA ASP A 264 33.39 -15.90 20.81
C ASP A 264 34.15 -16.21 22.11
N ILE A 265 33.60 -17.11 22.90
CA ILE A 265 34.16 -18.03 23.94
C ILE A 265 32.90 -18.76 24.45
N GLY A 266 32.65 -20.03 24.09
CA GLY A 266 33.24 -21.25 24.71
C GLY A 266 32.40 -21.64 25.94
N SER A 267 31.93 -22.86 26.18
CA SER A 267 32.55 -24.18 25.96
C SER A 267 31.50 -25.29 26.16
N SER A 268 31.54 -26.33 25.32
CA SER A 268 31.64 -27.76 25.68
C SER A 268 31.45 -28.62 24.43
#